data_AF-A0ABD1HAF2-F1
#
_entry.id   AF-A0ABD1HAF2-F1
#
_cell.length_a   1.000
_cell.length_b   1.000
_cell.length_c   1.000
_cell.angle_alpha   90.00
_cell.angle_beta   90.00
_cell.angle_gamma   90.00
#
_symmetry.space_group_name_H-M   'P 1'
#
loop_
_entity.id
_entity.type
_entity.pdbx_description
1 polymer ?
#
loop_
_entity_poly.entity_id
_entity_poly.type
_entity_poly.pdbx_seq_one_letter_code
_entity_poly.pdbx_strand_id
1 'polypeptide(L)'
;MDPKSEIHATEHREDALSEVRNGNISGRVEVSNGLGSLAEANGHFWDPPASKIPELMKLGNLEKVSTHSFFTIVKRILDDRIEKRDGDVPQRVASVLKLVVQEIEQQVSKQADNMRKQSSVYKFREDRYHSKITALETLASGTSEENKVVTIQFQQMKIEKAKKKKIRSAKSNI
;
A
#
# COMPACT_ATOMS: atom_id res chain seq x y z
N MET A 1 -55.41 35.60 0.23
CA MET A 1 -54.95 35.17 1.56
C MET A 1 -53.58 34.57 1.37
N ASP A 2 -52.54 35.32 1.74
CA ASP A 2 -51.16 34.88 2.02
C ASP A 2 -50.85 35.47 3.42
N PRO A 3 -49.97 34.91 4.30
CA PRO A 3 -48.60 34.43 3.98
C PRO A 3 -48.01 33.30 4.89
N LYS A 4 -46.69 33.03 4.73
CA LYS A 4 -45.69 32.32 5.60
C LYS A 4 -45.54 30.79 5.38
N SER A 5 -44.48 30.33 4.70
CA SER A 5 -43.07 30.11 5.15
C SER A 5 -42.91 28.91 6.11
N GLU A 6 -42.23 27.84 5.68
CA GLU A 6 -41.06 27.31 6.42
C GLU A 6 -40.24 26.35 5.55
N ILE A 7 -38.93 26.57 5.60
CA ILE A 7 -37.86 25.78 4.99
C ILE A 7 -37.47 24.74 6.04
N HIS A 8 -37.30 23.47 5.66
CA HIS A 8 -36.38 22.63 6.41
C HIS A 8 -35.56 21.76 5.45
N ALA A 9 -34.33 22.21 5.24
CA ALA A 9 -33.22 21.33 4.93
C ALA A 9 -33.01 20.39 6.13
N THR A 10 -32.91 19.09 5.86
CA THR A 10 -32.35 18.13 6.81
C THR A 10 -31.13 17.50 6.14
N GLU A 11 -30.03 18.22 6.31
CA GLU A 11 -28.68 17.67 6.23
C GLU A 11 -28.52 16.73 7.44
N HIS A 12 -28.40 15.42 7.21
CA HIS A 12 -27.87 14.51 8.23
C HIS A 12 -26.70 13.75 7.62
N ARG A 13 -25.51 14.30 7.91
CA ARG A 13 -24.25 13.58 7.96
C ARG A 13 -24.44 12.29 8.75
N GLU A 14 -23.78 11.23 8.32
CA GLU A 14 -22.93 10.43 9.21
C GLU A 14 -21.97 9.59 8.35
N ASP A 15 -20.77 10.16 8.18
CA ASP A 15 -19.56 9.47 7.80
C ASP A 15 -19.31 8.33 8.80
N ALA A 16 -19.73 7.12 8.44
CA ALA A 16 -19.31 5.91 9.15
C ALA A 16 -17.87 5.56 8.72
N LEU A 17 -16.90 6.33 9.20
CA LEU A 17 -15.50 5.94 9.20
C LEU A 17 -15.31 4.87 10.28
N SER A 18 -15.43 3.60 9.88
CA SER A 18 -15.01 2.49 10.75
C SER A 18 -13.49 2.53 10.91
N GLU A 19 -13.06 2.95 12.09
CA GLU A 19 -11.68 2.89 12.57
C GLU A 19 -11.22 1.42 12.67
N VAL A 20 -10.45 0.95 11.69
CA VAL A 20 -9.72 -0.32 11.81
C VAL A 20 -8.33 0.00 12.36
N ARG A 21 -8.23 -0.14 13.68
CA ARG A 21 -6.97 -0.13 14.42
C ARG A 21 -6.25 -1.48 14.22
N ASN A 22 -5.12 -1.46 13.51
CA ASN A 22 -4.07 -2.48 13.59
C ASN A 22 -2.74 -1.69 13.46
N GLY A 23 -1.88 -1.62 14.46
CA GLY A 23 -1.33 -2.74 15.21
C GLY A 23 0.15 -2.82 14.81
N ASN A 24 1.01 -2.17 15.58
CA ASN A 24 2.44 -2.00 15.32
C ASN A 24 3.12 -3.37 15.15
N ILE A 25 3.62 -3.68 13.96
CA ILE A 25 4.62 -4.74 13.76
C ILE A 25 6.01 -4.11 13.77
N SER A 26 6.48 -3.82 14.98
CA SER A 26 7.91 -3.69 15.26
C SER A 26 8.44 -5.10 15.51
N GLY A 27 9.16 -5.65 14.53
CA GLY A 27 9.69 -7.00 14.56
C GLY A 27 11.02 -7.08 13.82
N ARG A 28 12.08 -6.62 14.50
CA ARG A 28 13.44 -7.17 14.51
C ARG A 28 13.97 -7.74 13.18
N VAL A 29 14.75 -6.91 12.48
CA VAL A 29 15.68 -7.35 11.44
C VAL A 29 16.79 -8.16 12.12
N GLU A 30 16.81 -9.48 11.90
CA GLU A 30 17.97 -10.31 12.19
C GLU A 30 18.86 -10.36 10.95
N VAL A 31 20.01 -9.70 11.07
CA VAL A 31 21.13 -9.86 10.13
C VAL A 31 21.73 -11.23 10.38
N SER A 32 21.41 -12.19 9.53
CA SER A 32 22.13 -13.47 9.49
C SER A 32 23.17 -13.42 8.37
N ASN A 33 24.41 -13.15 8.75
CA ASN A 33 25.58 -13.29 7.89
C ASN A 33 25.83 -14.78 7.61
N GLY A 34 25.95 -15.13 6.33
CA GLY A 34 26.52 -16.41 5.88
C GLY A 34 25.58 -17.31 5.09
N LEU A 35 25.39 -17.02 3.80
CA LEU A 35 25.63 -17.94 2.67
C LEU A 35 25.24 -17.20 1.38
N GLY A 36 26.24 -16.66 0.69
CA GLY A 36 26.05 -15.99 -0.58
C GLY A 36 25.65 -16.96 -1.69
N SER A 37 24.73 -16.49 -2.54
CA SER A 37 24.35 -17.06 -3.83
C SER A 37 23.40 -18.28 -3.81
N LEU A 38 22.11 -18.00 -3.58
CA LEU A 38 21.06 -18.65 -4.37
C LEU A 38 19.97 -17.65 -4.75
N ALA A 39 20.26 -16.91 -5.82
CA ALA A 39 19.30 -16.31 -6.77
C ALA A 39 18.28 -15.28 -6.22
N GLU A 40 18.75 -14.05 -6.04
CA GLU A 40 18.07 -12.90 -6.65
C GLU A 40 18.55 -12.80 -8.10
N ALA A 41 17.82 -13.41 -9.03
CA ALA A 41 17.97 -13.12 -10.45
C ALA A 41 16.64 -13.37 -11.15
N ASN A 42 15.95 -12.27 -11.47
CA ASN A 42 14.97 -12.09 -12.54
C ASN A 42 14.39 -13.38 -13.14
N GLY A 43 13.15 -13.72 -12.76
CA GLY A 43 12.17 -14.40 -13.62
C GLY A 43 12.60 -15.69 -14.32
N HIS A 44 13.73 -16.30 -13.95
CA HIS A 44 14.26 -17.47 -14.63
C HIS A 44 13.80 -18.71 -13.90
N PHE A 45 13.15 -19.59 -14.66
CA PHE A 45 12.71 -20.91 -14.23
C PHE A 45 13.93 -21.71 -13.74
N TRP A 46 14.15 -21.72 -12.41
CA TRP A 46 15.17 -22.56 -11.81
C TRP A 46 14.66 -24.01 -11.83
N ASP A 47 15.13 -24.77 -12.82
CA ASP A 47 14.95 -26.22 -12.89
C ASP A 47 16.22 -26.93 -12.40
N PRO A 48 16.33 -27.26 -11.10
CA PRO A 48 17.52 -27.90 -10.59
C PRO A 48 17.64 -29.32 -11.14
N PRO A 49 18.84 -29.75 -11.60
CA PRO A 49 19.04 -31.13 -12.05
C PRO A 49 18.74 -32.12 -10.92
N ALA A 50 18.24 -33.31 -11.28
CA ALA A 50 17.78 -34.34 -10.33
C ALA A 50 18.79 -34.70 -9.23
N SER A 51 20.09 -34.58 -9.52
CA SER A 51 21.18 -34.81 -8.57
C SER A 51 21.26 -33.81 -7.42
N LYS A 52 20.67 -32.61 -7.56
CA LYS A 52 20.65 -31.55 -6.53
C LYS A 52 19.39 -31.57 -5.67
N ILE A 53 18.37 -32.36 -6.05
CA ILE A 53 17.11 -32.47 -5.30
C ILE A 53 17.33 -32.96 -3.86
N PRO A 54 18.18 -33.96 -3.57
CA PRO A 54 18.42 -34.42 -2.18
C PRO A 54 19.04 -33.34 -1.29
N GLU A 55 19.87 -32.46 -1.86
CA GLU A 55 20.49 -31.34 -1.16
C GLU A 55 19.48 -30.21 -0.85
N LEU A 56 18.49 -30.04 -1.73
CA LEU A 56 17.34 -29.13 -1.57
C LEU A 56 16.31 -29.65 -0.55
N MET A 57 16.26 -30.96 -0.27
CA MET A 57 15.40 -31.54 0.77
C MET A 57 15.87 -31.25 2.21
N LYS A 58 17.06 -30.65 2.38
CA LYS A 58 17.44 -30.10 3.69
C LYS A 58 16.49 -28.95 4.02
N LEU A 59 15.66 -29.13 5.05
CA LEU A 59 14.53 -28.27 5.41
C LEU A 59 14.86 -26.76 5.40
N GLY A 60 16.06 -26.36 5.86
CA GLY A 60 16.50 -24.96 5.88
C GLY A 60 16.83 -24.32 4.52
N ASN A 61 17.03 -25.13 3.47
CA ASN A 61 17.18 -24.63 2.10
C ASN A 61 15.82 -24.35 1.46
N LEU A 62 14.79 -25.11 1.85
CA LEU A 62 13.45 -25.03 1.29
C LEU A 62 12.68 -23.78 1.74
N GLU A 63 12.98 -23.30 2.95
CA GLU A 63 12.41 -22.07 3.54
C GLU A 63 12.81 -20.81 2.75
N LYS A 64 13.95 -20.84 2.05
CA LYS A 64 14.50 -19.67 1.34
C LYS A 64 14.15 -19.63 -0.15
N VAL A 65 13.47 -20.64 -0.68
CA VAL A 65 13.19 -20.75 -2.13
C VAL A 65 11.90 -20.03 -2.48
N SER A 66 11.82 -19.50 -3.70
CA SER A 66 10.56 -18.94 -4.21
C SER A 66 9.43 -19.98 -4.21
N THR A 67 8.20 -19.53 -4.00
CA THR A 67 7.00 -20.39 -4.01
C THR A 67 6.89 -21.21 -5.30
N HIS A 68 7.19 -20.59 -6.44
CA HIS A 68 7.17 -21.26 -7.75
C HIS A 68 8.22 -22.38 -7.85
N SER A 69 9.45 -22.12 -7.41
CA SER A 69 10.53 -23.11 -7.41
C SER A 69 10.22 -24.29 -6.48
N PHE A 70 9.62 -24.02 -5.31
CA PHE A 70 9.17 -25.05 -4.39
C PHE A 70 8.18 -26.02 -5.05
N PHE A 71 7.10 -25.51 -5.64
CA PHE A 71 6.10 -26.36 -6.30
C PHE A 71 6.68 -27.12 -7.51
N THR A 72 7.60 -26.50 -8.26
CA THR A 72 8.29 -27.15 -9.37
C THR A 72 9.12 -28.35 -8.91
N ILE A 73 9.91 -28.20 -7.84
CA ILE A 73 10.71 -29.29 -7.26
C ILE A 73 9.81 -30.43 -6.77
N VAL A 74 8.73 -30.13 -6.05
CA VAL A 74 7.81 -31.14 -5.52
C VAL A 74 7.11 -31.91 -6.65
N LYS A 75 6.63 -31.21 -7.69
CA LYS A 75 6.03 -31.86 -8.87
C LYS A 75 7.02 -32.78 -9.57
N ARG A 76 8.27 -32.35 -9.75
CA ARG A 76 9.33 -33.16 -10.36
C ARG A 76 9.63 -34.44 -9.57
N ILE A 77 9.69 -34.35 -8.23
CA ILE A 77 9.86 -35.55 -7.38
C ILE A 77 8.70 -36.53 -7.60
N LEU A 78 7.45 -36.03 -7.64
CA LEU A 78 6.29 -36.87 -7.86
C LEU A 78 6.28 -37.49 -9.26
N ASP A 79 6.71 -36.74 -10.28
CA ASP A 79 6.84 -37.22 -11.66
C ASP A 79 7.92 -38.30 -11.79
N ASP A 80 9.10 -38.08 -11.21
CA ASP A 80 10.17 -39.07 -11.16
C ASP A 80 9.70 -40.39 -10.52
N ARG A 81 8.85 -40.32 -9.48
CA ARG A 81 8.27 -41.51 -8.82
C ARG A 81 7.20 -42.19 -9.66
N ILE A 82 6.35 -41.40 -10.33
CA ILE A 82 5.31 -41.90 -11.24
C ILE A 82 5.94 -42.61 -12.44
N GLU A 83 7.06 -42.12 -12.95
CA GLU A 83 7.77 -42.68 -14.10
C GLU A 83 8.58 -43.94 -13.74
N LYS A 84 9.32 -43.92 -12.62
CA LYS A 84 10.23 -45.01 -12.24
C LYS A 84 9.54 -46.26 -11.68
N ARG A 85 8.27 -46.16 -11.23
CA ARG A 85 7.48 -47.29 -10.69
C ARG A 85 8.18 -48.04 -9.53
N ASP A 86 8.99 -47.34 -8.74
CA ASP A 86 9.68 -47.91 -7.57
C ASP A 86 8.69 -48.22 -6.44
N GLY A 87 8.86 -49.37 -5.79
CA GLY A 87 7.85 -50.02 -4.94
C GLY A 87 7.49 -49.35 -3.61
N ASP A 88 8.17 -48.27 -3.17
CA ASP A 88 7.93 -47.73 -1.82
C ASP A 88 6.64 -46.91 -1.72
N VAL A 89 6.15 -46.35 -2.83
CA VAL A 89 4.91 -45.57 -2.86
C VAL A 89 4.04 -46.04 -4.03
N PRO A 90 2.82 -46.53 -3.79
CA PRO A 90 1.93 -46.93 -4.86
C PRO A 90 1.65 -45.78 -5.83
N GLN A 91 1.69 -46.07 -7.14
CA GLN A 91 1.47 -45.10 -8.21
C GLN A 91 0.27 -44.18 -7.98
N ARG A 92 -0.85 -44.79 -7.57
CA ARG A 92 -2.12 -44.08 -7.31
C ARG A 92 -1.97 -43.01 -6.24
N VAL A 93 -1.18 -43.28 -5.19
CA VAL A 93 -0.92 -42.33 -4.11
C VAL A 93 -0.08 -41.16 -4.64
N ALA A 94 0.98 -41.43 -5.41
CA ALA A 94 1.79 -40.38 -6.03
C ALA A 94 0.99 -39.50 -6.99
N SER A 95 0.10 -40.08 -7.80
CA SER A 95 -0.79 -39.33 -8.68
C SER A 95 -1.78 -38.44 -7.92
N VAL A 96 -2.37 -38.94 -6.83
CA VAL A 96 -3.26 -38.12 -5.98
C VAL A 96 -2.49 -36.98 -5.31
N LEU A 97 -1.29 -37.24 -4.79
CA LEU A 97 -0.43 -36.21 -4.21
C LEU A 97 -0.09 -35.12 -5.24
N LYS A 98 0.17 -35.49 -6.50
CA LYS A 98 0.43 -34.51 -7.57
C LYS A 98 -0.77 -33.58 -7.77
N LEU A 99 -1.99 -34.13 -7.77
CA LEU A 99 -3.20 -33.32 -7.88
C LEU A 99 -3.37 -32.38 -6.66
N VAL A 100 -3.10 -32.87 -5.45
CA VAL A 100 -3.16 -32.06 -4.23
C VAL A 100 -2.15 -30.91 -4.29
N VAL A 101 -0.90 -31.18 -4.69
CA VAL A 101 0.14 -30.15 -4.83
C VAL A 101 -0.26 -29.10 -5.87
N GLN A 102 -0.83 -29.53 -7.00
CA GLN A 102 -1.30 -28.63 -8.05
C GLN A 102 -2.46 -27.73 -7.58
N GLU A 103 -3.42 -28.27 -6.82
CA GLU A 103 -4.53 -27.50 -6.26
C GLU A 103 -4.02 -26.46 -5.24
N ILE A 104 -3.08 -26.84 -4.37
CA ILE A 104 -2.47 -25.91 -3.40
C ILE A 104 -1.72 -24.79 -4.15
N GLU A 105 -0.93 -25.11 -5.17
CA GLU A 105 -0.22 -24.13 -6.00
C GLU A 105 -1.20 -23.14 -6.66
N GLN A 106 -2.33 -23.65 -7.17
CA GLN A 106 -3.38 -22.83 -7.76
C GLN A 106 -4.03 -21.90 -6.73
N GLN A 107 -4.33 -22.39 -5.53
CA GLN A 107 -4.91 -21.58 -4.45
C GLN A 107 -3.96 -20.49 -3.98
N VAL A 108 -2.68 -20.82 -3.78
CA VAL A 108 -1.65 -19.85 -3.38
C VAL A 108 -1.46 -18.79 -4.46
N SER A 109 -1.45 -19.18 -5.74
CA SER A 109 -1.35 -18.24 -6.87
C SER A 109 -2.55 -17.30 -6.91
N LYS A 110 -3.77 -17.82 -6.75
CA LYS A 110 -5.00 -17.02 -6.69
C LYS A 110 -4.99 -16.06 -5.51
N GLN A 111 -4.49 -16.50 -4.35
CA GLN A 111 -4.35 -15.64 -3.17
C GLN A 111 -3.37 -14.49 -3.44
N ALA A 112 -2.21 -14.79 -4.03
CA ALA A 112 -1.22 -13.77 -4.40
C ALA A 112 -1.79 -12.76 -5.40
N ASP A 113 -2.55 -13.22 -6.41
CA ASP A 113 -3.24 -12.34 -7.36
C ASP A 113 -4.25 -11.41 -6.69
N ASN A 114 -5.06 -11.95 -5.79
CA ASN A 114 -6.04 -11.16 -5.05
C ASN A 114 -5.36 -10.11 -4.18
N MET A 115 -4.26 -10.45 -3.51
CA MET A 115 -3.47 -9.50 -2.73
C MET A 115 -2.86 -8.39 -3.60
N ARG A 116 -2.33 -8.73 -4.78
CA ARG A 116 -1.81 -7.74 -5.74
C ARG A 116 -2.90 -6.76 -6.19
N LYS A 117 -4.09 -7.27 -6.53
CA LYS A 117 -5.25 -6.45 -6.93
C LYS A 117 -5.72 -5.53 -5.79
N GLN A 118 -5.79 -6.05 -4.57
CA GLN A 118 -6.14 -5.24 -3.41
C GLN A 118 -5.09 -4.16 -3.14
N SER A 119 -3.80 -4.50 -3.19
CA SER A 119 -2.70 -3.57 -3.00
C SER A 119 -2.72 -2.41 -4.01
N SER A 120 -2.98 -2.68 -5.29
CA SER A 120 -3.07 -1.60 -6.29
C SER A 120 -4.26 -0.65 -6.04
N VAL A 121 -5.40 -1.18 -5.58
CA VAL A 121 -6.55 -0.36 -5.19
C VAL A 121 -6.23 0.53 -3.99
N TYR A 122 -5.53 0.00 -2.98
CA TYR A 122 -5.10 0.80 -1.83
C TYR A 122 -4.12 1.89 -2.24
N LYS A 123 -3.12 1.56 -3.06
CA LYS A 123 -2.14 2.53 -3.56
C LYS A 123 -2.80 3.66 -4.34
N PHE A 124 -3.74 3.35 -5.23
CA PHE A 124 -4.50 4.39 -5.95
C PHE A 124 -5.30 5.31 -5.01
N ARG A 125 -5.89 4.76 -3.95
CA ARG A 125 -6.61 5.56 -2.95
C ARG A 125 -5.65 6.45 -2.16
N GLU A 126 -4.52 5.90 -1.73
CA GLU A 126 -3.45 6.63 -1.04
C GLU A 126 -2.95 7.81 -1.88
N ASP A 127 -2.59 7.57 -3.15
CA ASP A 127 -2.12 8.60 -4.08
C ASP A 127 -3.17 9.72 -4.27
N ARG A 128 -4.45 9.35 -4.37
CA ARG A 128 -5.57 10.30 -4.50
C ARG A 128 -5.73 11.16 -3.25
N TYR A 129 -5.67 10.56 -2.06
CA TYR A 129 -5.80 11.32 -0.81
C TYR A 129 -4.58 12.18 -0.54
N HIS A 130 -3.38 11.66 -0.82
CA HIS A 130 -2.15 12.42 -0.73
C HIS A 130 -2.22 13.69 -1.59
N SER A 131 -2.62 13.56 -2.85
CA SER A 131 -2.80 14.71 -3.76
C SER A 131 -3.80 15.74 -3.21
N LYS A 132 -4.91 15.30 -2.61
CA LYS A 132 -5.91 16.20 -2.01
C LYS A 132 -5.37 16.91 -0.78
N ILE A 133 -4.64 16.21 0.08
CA ILE A 133 -4.02 16.78 1.28
C ILE A 133 -3.05 17.87 0.85
N THR A 134 -2.14 17.58 -0.09
CA THR A 134 -1.18 18.56 -0.60
C THR A 134 -1.85 19.78 -1.23
N ALA A 135 -2.95 19.58 -1.98
CA ALA A 135 -3.71 20.70 -2.53
C ALA A 135 -4.35 21.57 -1.43
N LEU A 136 -4.89 20.96 -0.38
CA LEU A 136 -5.47 21.69 0.76
C LEU A 136 -4.40 22.42 1.58
N GLU A 137 -3.25 21.80 1.81
CA GLU A 137 -2.10 22.42 2.48
C GLU A 137 -1.58 23.62 1.69
N THR A 138 -1.50 23.50 0.37
CA THR A 138 -1.08 24.59 -0.53
C THR A 138 -2.12 25.72 -0.52
N LEU A 139 -3.40 25.41 -0.54
CA LEU A 139 -4.47 26.42 -0.49
C LEU A 139 -4.51 27.13 0.86
N ALA A 140 -4.38 26.39 1.96
CA ALA A 140 -4.38 26.96 3.30
C ALA A 140 -3.16 27.87 3.53
N SER A 141 -1.97 27.43 3.10
CA SER A 141 -0.75 28.25 3.18
C SER A 141 -0.84 29.49 2.29
N GLY A 142 -1.33 29.36 1.06
CA GLY A 142 -1.57 30.49 0.16
C GLY A 142 -2.56 31.51 0.74
N THR A 143 -3.71 31.06 1.23
CA THR A 143 -4.74 31.93 1.84
C THR A 143 -4.19 32.64 3.09
N SER A 144 -3.42 31.92 3.91
CA SER A 144 -2.78 32.52 5.09
C SER A 144 -1.80 33.63 4.68
N GLU A 145 -1.03 33.44 3.61
CA GLU A 145 -0.08 34.44 3.13
C GLU A 145 -0.79 35.67 2.54
N GLU A 146 -1.80 35.45 1.70
CA GLU A 146 -2.65 36.52 1.16
C GLU A 146 -3.29 37.35 2.28
N ASN A 147 -3.80 36.70 3.33
CA ASN A 147 -4.42 37.38 4.46
C ASN A 147 -3.43 38.24 5.26
N LYS A 148 -2.17 37.81 5.42
CA LYS A 148 -1.11 38.64 6.02
C LYS A 148 -0.86 39.90 5.19
N VAL A 149 -0.75 39.75 3.87
CA VAL A 149 -0.53 40.89 2.94
C VAL A 149 -1.68 41.90 3.05
N VAL A 150 -2.93 41.42 2.99
CA VAL A 150 -4.12 42.27 3.13
C VAL A 150 -4.13 43.00 4.48
N THR A 151 -3.79 42.29 5.57
CA THR A 151 -3.71 42.89 6.91
C THR A 151 -2.66 44.00 6.98
N ILE A 152 -1.47 43.78 6.42
CA ILE A 152 -0.38 44.77 6.38
C ILE A 152 -0.82 46.00 5.57
N GLN A 153 -1.37 45.81 4.37
CA GLN A 153 -1.84 46.92 3.53
C GLN A 153 -2.95 47.73 4.22
N PHE A 154 -3.89 47.05 4.89
CA PHE A 154 -4.97 47.70 5.62
C PHE A 154 -4.44 48.55 6.78
N GLN A 155 -3.47 48.04 7.55
CA GLN A 155 -2.83 48.80 8.63
C GLN A 155 -2.10 50.04 8.08
N GLN A 156 -1.36 49.91 6.98
CA GLN A 156 -0.71 51.05 6.32
C GLN A 156 -1.72 52.11 5.88
N MET A 157 -2.83 51.70 5.25
CA MET A 157 -3.88 52.62 4.82
C MET A 157 -4.53 53.35 6.00
N LYS A 158 -4.74 52.67 7.14
CA LYS A 158 -5.24 53.31 8.37
C LYS A 158 -4.27 54.40 8.87
N ILE A 159 -2.97 54.12 8.88
CA ILE A 159 -1.94 55.07 9.29
C ILE A 159 -1.93 56.29 8.36
N GLU A 160 -1.98 56.07 7.04
CA GLU A 160 -2.01 57.17 6.06
C GLU A 160 -3.26 58.05 6.21
N LYS A 161 -4.44 57.45 6.36
CA LYS A 161 -5.69 58.17 6.58
C LYS A 161 -5.63 59.02 7.85
N ALA A 162 -5.08 58.49 8.94
CA ALA A 162 -4.91 59.23 10.18
C ALA A 162 -3.95 60.43 10.01
N LYS A 163 -2.81 60.24 9.32
CA LYS A 163 -1.86 61.31 8.98
C LYS A 163 -2.54 62.41 8.15
N LYS A 164 -3.25 62.05 7.08
CA LYS A 164 -3.98 63.00 6.23
C LYS A 164 -5.03 63.80 7.00
N LYS A 165 -5.78 63.16 7.92
CA LYS A 165 -6.78 63.84 8.76
C LYS A 165 -6.15 64.87 9.70
N LYS A 166 -5.02 64.54 10.35
CA LYS A 166 -4.28 65.48 11.21
C LYS A 166 -3.76 66.70 10.45
N ILE A 167 -3.20 66.49 9.26
CA ILE A 167 -2.72 67.60 8.41
C ILE A 167 -3.88 68.53 8.02
N ARG A 168 -5.05 67.96 7.68
CA ARG A 168 -6.26 68.73 7.37
C ARG A 168 -6.77 69.56 8.55
N SER A 169 -6.81 69.01 9.76
CA SER A 169 -7.25 69.80 10.93
C SER A 169 -6.26 70.91 11.28
N ALA A 170 -4.96 70.66 11.12
CA ALA A 170 -3.93 71.69 11.34
C ALA A 170 -4.06 72.85 10.33
N LYS A 171 -4.40 72.57 9.07
CA LYS A 171 -4.62 73.60 8.04
C LYS A 171 -5.94 74.38 8.19
N SER A 172 -6.92 73.85 8.92
CA SER A 172 -8.22 74.51 9.14
C SER A 172 -8.23 75.49 10.33
N ASN A 173 -7.15 75.49 11.13
CA ASN A 173 -7.01 76.31 12.34
C ASN A 173 -6.04 77.49 12.15
N ILE A 174 -5.63 77.76 10.90
CA ILE A 174 -4.81 78.89 10.46
C ILE A 174 -5.67 79.70 9.50
#